data_AF-A0A522ITD8-F1
#
_entry.id   AF-A0A522ITD8-F1
#
_cell.length_a   1.000
_cell.length_b   1.000
_cell.length_c   1.000
_cell.angle_alpha   90.00
_cell.angle_beta   90.00
_cell.angle_gamma   90.00
#
_symmetry.space_group_name_H-M   'P 1'
#
loop_
_entity.id
_entity.type
_entity.pdbx_description
1 polymer ?
#
loop_
_entity_poly.entity_id
_entity_poly.type
_entity_poly.pdbx_seq_one_letter_code
_entity_poly.pdbx_strand_id
1 'polypeptide(L)'
;MTNMARTPHPARDQAITQYRNLESFHGSAEAERIVRQKFADVPKTTVNGWLKLARLPAEPSSLPVTAARASGSTGGDAAPVDFEERIARIDRHVAMIVAQCTAEVVDPATGARTVKAKSPVVLGQAVRLQVQAAELLVKYHATVWDQERMEGFQRVVIEEVGKIDPATQRAIVARLREMGKHDNNPGARFGIGISQAIAAAE
;
A
#
# COMPACT_ATOMS: atom_id res chain seq x y z
N MET A 1 12.17 35.50 -25.98
CA MET A 1 11.53 34.53 -26.89
C MET A 1 10.90 33.43 -26.05
N THR A 2 9.58 33.45 -25.93
CA THR A 2 8.79 32.55 -25.08
C THR A 2 8.88 31.13 -25.63
N ASN A 3 9.51 30.24 -24.88
CA ASN A 3 9.66 28.82 -25.23
C ASN A 3 8.29 28.15 -25.12
N MET A 4 7.48 28.19 -26.18
CA MET A 4 6.20 27.48 -26.22
C MET A 4 6.50 25.99 -26.14
N ALA A 5 6.22 25.39 -24.97
CA ALA A 5 6.34 23.96 -24.75
C ALA A 5 5.54 23.23 -25.83
N ARG A 6 6.25 22.47 -26.68
CA ARG A 6 5.64 21.61 -27.69
C ARG A 6 4.63 20.69 -27.01
N THR A 7 3.39 20.70 -27.47
CA THR A 7 2.34 19.84 -26.96
C THR A 7 2.81 18.38 -27.01
N PRO A 8 2.77 17.63 -25.90
CA PRO A 8 3.15 16.23 -25.89
C PRO A 8 2.28 15.45 -26.86
N HIS A 9 2.89 14.49 -27.56
CA HIS A 9 2.14 13.57 -28.42
C HIS A 9 1.08 12.83 -27.58
N PRO A 10 -0.18 12.71 -28.04
CA PRO A 10 -1.29 12.18 -27.24
C PRO A 10 -1.04 10.75 -26.73
N ALA A 11 -0.29 9.95 -27.49
CA ALA A 11 0.07 8.58 -27.12
C ALA A 11 1.23 8.46 -26.10
N ARG A 12 1.90 9.56 -25.73
CA ARG A 12 3.11 9.52 -24.89
C ARG A 12 2.86 8.87 -23.52
N ASP A 13 1.85 9.34 -22.80
CA ASP A 13 1.62 8.92 -21.42
C ASP A 13 1.07 7.49 -21.36
N GLN A 14 0.32 7.09 -22.40
CA GLN A 14 -0.12 5.71 -22.59
C GLN A 14 1.07 4.76 -22.82
N ALA A 15 2.03 5.15 -23.66
CA ALA A 15 3.23 4.36 -23.92
C ALA A 15 4.12 4.21 -22.67
N ILE A 16 4.27 5.28 -21.89
CA ILE A 16 5.04 5.30 -20.63
C ILE A 16 4.40 4.36 -19.60
N THR A 17 3.09 4.48 -19.37
CA THR A 17 2.35 3.64 -18.43
C THR A 17 2.41 2.17 -18.86
N GLN A 18 2.23 1.89 -20.15
CA GLN A 18 2.26 0.54 -20.65
C GLN A 18 3.64 -0.11 -20.56
N TYR A 19 4.72 0.64 -20.82
CA TYR A 19 6.08 0.14 -20.61
C TYR A 19 6.32 -0.26 -19.15
N ARG A 20 5.96 0.60 -18.18
CA ARG A 20 6.14 0.32 -16.74
C ARG A 20 5.39 -0.94 -16.30
N ASN A 21 4.16 -1.10 -16.78
CA ASN A 21 3.38 -2.30 -16.51
C ASN A 21 4.08 -3.54 -17.09
N LEU A 22 4.45 -3.52 -18.37
CA LEU A 22 5.09 -4.66 -19.03
C LEU A 22 6.47 -4.99 -18.45
N GLU A 23 7.25 -3.99 -18.05
CA GLU A 23 8.57 -4.17 -17.45
C GLU A 23 8.48 -4.95 -16.13
N SER A 24 7.42 -4.72 -15.34
CA SER A 24 7.18 -5.46 -14.10
C SER A 24 6.84 -6.95 -14.30
N PHE A 25 6.30 -7.32 -15.47
CA PHE A 25 5.87 -8.71 -15.75
C PHE A 25 6.81 -9.49 -16.67
N HIS A 26 7.48 -8.83 -17.61
CA HIS A 26 8.23 -9.49 -18.69
C HIS A 26 9.70 -9.07 -18.78
N GLY A 27 10.12 -8.09 -17.96
CA GLY A 27 11.45 -7.51 -18.03
C GLY A 27 11.61 -6.46 -19.14
N SER A 28 12.69 -5.68 -19.05
CA SER A 28 12.88 -4.46 -19.85
C SER A 28 12.93 -4.68 -21.37
N ALA A 29 13.63 -5.73 -21.83
CA ALA A 29 13.82 -6.01 -23.25
C ALA A 29 12.50 -6.39 -23.95
N GLU A 30 11.68 -7.22 -23.30
CA GLU A 30 10.41 -7.67 -23.85
C GLU A 30 9.33 -6.59 -23.77
N ALA A 31 9.33 -5.81 -22.68
CA ALA A 31 8.47 -4.62 -22.57
C ALA A 31 8.75 -3.59 -23.67
N GLU A 32 10.02 -3.34 -23.98
CA GLU A 32 10.43 -2.44 -25.07
C GLU A 32 9.97 -2.97 -26.43
N ARG A 33 10.12 -4.28 -26.69
CA ARG A 33 9.66 -4.91 -27.94
C ARG A 33 8.15 -4.74 -28.14
N ILE A 34 7.35 -5.05 -27.11
CA ILE A 34 5.89 -4.97 -27.15
C ILE A 34 5.41 -3.52 -27.34
N VAL A 35 6.02 -2.56 -26.65
CA VAL A 35 5.68 -1.14 -26.81
C VAL A 35 6.02 -0.65 -28.22
N ARG A 36 7.18 -0.99 -28.76
CA ARG A 36 7.56 -0.64 -30.14
C ARG A 36 6.61 -1.25 -31.18
N GLN A 37 6.15 -2.47 -30.96
CA GLN A 37 5.20 -3.12 -31.86
C GLN A 37 3.83 -2.44 -31.83
N LYS A 38 3.36 -2.03 -30.64
CA LYS A 38 2.06 -1.39 -30.48
C LYS A 38 2.03 0.07 -30.94
N PHE A 39 3.16 0.77 -30.87
CA PHE A 39 3.32 2.13 -31.36
C PHE A 39 4.19 2.17 -32.63
N ALA A 40 3.96 1.22 -33.55
CA ALA A 40 4.74 1.11 -34.79
C ALA A 40 4.59 2.34 -35.70
N ASP A 41 3.46 3.05 -35.61
CA ASP A 41 3.17 4.26 -36.39
C ASP A 41 3.92 5.51 -35.87
N VAL A 42 4.55 5.41 -34.70
CA VAL A 42 5.29 6.52 -34.09
C VAL A 42 6.78 6.39 -34.45
N PRO A 43 7.47 7.49 -34.81
CA PRO A 43 8.91 7.44 -35.07
C PRO A 43 9.70 6.81 -33.92
N LYS A 44 10.63 5.91 -34.26
CA LYS A 44 11.44 5.17 -33.28
C LYS A 44 12.15 6.09 -32.28
N THR A 45 12.64 7.23 -32.75
CA THR A 45 13.31 8.25 -31.92
C THR A 45 12.39 8.82 -30.84
N THR A 46 11.12 9.04 -31.19
CA THR A 46 10.09 9.53 -30.29
C THR A 46 9.74 8.48 -29.22
N VAL A 47 9.52 7.22 -29.64
CA VAL A 47 9.25 6.10 -28.71
C VAL A 47 10.44 5.91 -27.75
N ASN A 48 11.68 5.98 -28.25
CA ASN A 48 12.89 5.88 -27.41
C ASN A 48 12.94 6.98 -26.34
N GLY A 49 12.54 8.20 -26.70
CA GLY A 49 12.41 9.30 -25.75
C GLY A 49 11.42 8.98 -24.64
N TRP A 50 10.27 8.40 -24.97
CA TRP A 50 9.26 8.00 -23.98
C TRP A 50 9.72 6.85 -23.08
N LEU A 51 10.39 5.84 -23.65
CA LEU A 51 10.94 4.73 -22.87
C LEU A 51 12.01 5.19 -21.87
N LYS A 52 12.85 6.17 -22.27
CA LYS A 52 13.80 6.82 -21.34
C LYS A 52 13.07 7.51 -20.19
N LEU A 53 11.98 8.21 -20.47
CA LEU A 53 11.15 8.85 -19.45
C LEU A 53 10.44 7.84 -18.55
N ALA A 54 10.02 6.69 -19.09
CA ALA A 54 9.36 5.64 -18.33
C ALA A 54 10.30 5.00 -17.28
N ARG A 55 11.59 4.90 -17.59
CA ARG A 55 12.66 4.42 -16.70
C ARG A 55 13.05 5.42 -15.61
N LEU A 56 12.70 6.71 -15.77
CA LEU A 56 12.88 7.67 -14.69
C LEU A 56 11.91 7.33 -13.54
N PRO A 57 12.35 7.46 -12.28
CA PRO A 57 11.48 7.25 -11.13
C PRO A 57 10.26 8.17 -11.26
N ALA A 58 9.06 7.57 -11.29
CA ALA A 58 7.83 8.34 -11.38
C ALA A 58 7.75 9.32 -10.21
N GLU A 59 7.36 10.57 -10.49
CA GLU A 59 6.78 11.40 -9.44
C GLU A 59 5.55 10.67 -8.88
N PRO A 60 5.34 10.68 -7.56
CA PRO A 60 4.24 9.95 -6.95
C PRO A 60 2.92 10.47 -7.53
N SER A 61 2.31 9.63 -8.37
CA SER A 61 0.95 9.85 -8.87
C SER A 61 0.00 9.83 -7.67
N SER A 62 -0.88 10.83 -7.59
CA SER A 62 -1.95 10.94 -6.58
C SER A 62 -3.10 9.94 -6.78
N LEU A 63 -3.01 9.05 -7.76
CA LEU A 63 -4.00 7.99 -7.95
C LEU A 63 -3.96 6.99 -6.78
N PRO A 64 -5.12 6.49 -6.31
CA PRO A 64 -5.18 5.51 -5.25
C PRO A 64 -4.41 4.26 -5.69
N VAL A 65 -3.49 3.81 -4.83
CA VAL A 65 -2.77 2.55 -4.99
C VAL A 65 -3.79 1.43 -4.93
N THR A 66 -4.40 1.08 -6.06
CA THR A 66 -5.04 -0.24 -6.21
C THR A 66 -3.92 -1.25 -6.08
N ALA A 67 -3.95 -1.98 -4.97
CA ALA A 67 -2.98 -2.99 -4.57
C ALA A 67 -2.58 -3.87 -5.76
N ALA A 68 -1.43 -3.55 -6.38
CA ALA A 68 -0.74 -4.49 -7.22
C ALA A 68 -0.33 -5.63 -6.29
N ARG A 69 -1.04 -6.76 -6.39
CA ARG A 69 -0.68 -8.00 -5.68
C ARG A 69 0.73 -8.36 -6.13
N ALA A 70 1.70 -8.12 -5.25
CA ALA A 70 3.01 -8.72 -5.39
C ALA A 70 2.83 -10.24 -5.26
N SER A 71 2.77 -10.94 -6.39
CA SER A 71 2.97 -12.40 -6.44
C SER A 71 4.46 -12.67 -6.20
N GLY A 72 4.90 -12.46 -4.97
CA GLY A 72 6.07 -13.13 -4.45
C GLY A 72 5.62 -14.51 -3.96
N SER A 73 6.34 -15.56 -4.36
CA SER A 73 6.24 -16.87 -3.72
C SER A 73 6.45 -16.68 -2.21
N THR A 74 5.37 -16.71 -1.42
CA THR A 74 5.44 -16.73 0.04
C THR A 74 5.80 -18.15 0.47
N GLY A 75 7.05 -18.54 0.23
CA GLY A 75 7.66 -19.76 0.75
C GLY A 75 8.11 -19.62 2.21
N GLY A 76 7.39 -18.84 3.01
CA GLY A 76 7.64 -18.71 4.44
C GLY A 76 6.35 -18.96 5.18
N ASP A 77 6.39 -19.83 6.18
CA ASP A 77 5.30 -20.12 7.10
C ASP A 77 4.51 -18.85 7.42
N ALA A 78 3.32 -18.74 6.83
CA ALA A 78 2.38 -17.68 7.10
C ALA A 78 1.70 -17.96 8.44
N ALA A 79 2.50 -17.94 9.52
CA ALA A 79 1.94 -17.84 10.85
C ALA A 79 1.09 -16.55 10.91
N PRO A 80 -0.11 -16.57 11.52
CA PRO A 80 -0.86 -15.35 11.76
C PRO A 80 -0.01 -14.47 12.66
N VAL A 81 0.58 -13.43 12.07
CA VAL A 81 1.35 -12.42 12.80
C VAL A 81 0.39 -11.31 13.14
N ASP A 82 0.35 -10.91 14.41
CA ASP A 82 -0.33 -9.71 14.84
C ASP A 82 0.13 -8.51 13.99
N PHE A 83 -0.79 -7.61 13.65
CA PHE A 83 -0.51 -6.52 12.72
C PHE A 83 0.60 -5.60 13.25
N GLU A 84 0.60 -5.33 14.55
CA GLU A 84 1.66 -4.55 15.20
C GLU A 84 3.02 -5.24 15.10
N GLU A 85 3.07 -6.55 15.33
CA GLU A 85 4.31 -7.31 15.19
C GLU A 85 4.78 -7.35 13.73
N ARG A 86 3.87 -7.42 12.77
CA ARG A 86 4.20 -7.37 11.34
C ARG A 86 4.83 -6.03 10.97
N ILE A 87 4.34 -4.92 11.51
CA ILE A 87 4.89 -3.59 11.29
C ILE A 87 6.26 -3.44 11.97
N ALA A 88 6.40 -3.89 13.22
CA ALA A 88 7.69 -3.90 13.91
C ALA A 88 8.77 -4.71 13.18
N ARG A 89 8.37 -5.76 12.43
CA ARG A 89 9.28 -6.48 11.54
C ARG A 89 9.65 -5.67 10.30
N ILE A 90 8.70 -4.96 9.69
CA ILE A 90 8.97 -4.08 8.54
C ILE A 90 9.94 -2.97 8.94
N ASP A 91 9.72 -2.31 10.07
CA ASP A 91 10.62 -1.24 10.56
C ASP A 91 12.02 -1.77 10.84
N ARG A 92 12.15 -2.97 11.43
CA ARG A 92 13.45 -3.63 11.60
C ARG A 92 14.15 -3.89 10.27
N HIS A 93 13.44 -4.39 9.26
CA HIS A 93 14.01 -4.62 7.94
C HIS A 93 14.44 -3.32 7.26
N VAL A 94 13.65 -2.25 7.36
CA VAL A 94 14.02 -0.93 6.86
C VAL A 94 15.29 -0.43 7.55
N ALA A 95 15.36 -0.53 8.89
CA ALA A 95 16.53 -0.13 9.65
C ALA A 95 17.80 -0.89 9.22
N MET A 96 17.68 -2.19 8.94
CA MET A 96 18.79 -2.99 8.39
C MET A 96 19.24 -2.47 7.02
N ILE A 97 18.31 -2.15 6.12
CA ILE A 97 18.64 -1.61 4.79
C ILE A 97 19.32 -0.24 4.93
N VAL A 98 18.82 0.63 5.81
CA VAL A 98 19.42 1.95 6.07
C VAL A 98 20.84 1.80 6.60
N ALA A 99 21.08 0.91 7.57
CA ALA A 99 22.40 0.63 8.11
C ALA A 99 23.36 0.09 7.02
N GLN A 100 22.87 -0.78 6.15
CA GLN A 100 23.67 -1.32 5.04
C GLN A 100 23.98 -0.27 3.96
N CYS A 101 23.07 0.68 3.75
CA CYS A 101 23.21 1.73 2.75
C CYS A 101 23.94 2.98 3.26
N THR A 102 24.35 3.02 4.52
CA THR A 102 25.07 4.14 5.12
C THR A 102 26.47 3.74 5.58
N ALA A 103 27.35 4.74 5.68
CA ALA A 103 28.70 4.63 6.22
C ALA A 103 28.93 5.79 7.18
N GLU A 104 29.50 5.51 8.35
CA GLU A 104 30.12 6.58 9.14
C GLU A 104 31.43 6.99 8.46
N VAL A 105 31.60 8.30 8.29
CA VAL A 105 32.79 8.96 7.77
C VAL A 105 33.26 9.95 8.81
N VAL A 106 34.46 9.70 9.34
CA VAL A 106 35.14 10.62 10.23
C VAL A 106 35.91 11.62 9.39
N ASP A 107 35.64 12.90 9.58
CA ASP A 107 36.43 13.97 8.98
C ASP A 107 37.85 13.96 9.59
N PRO A 108 38.91 13.73 8.80
CA PRO A 108 40.27 13.65 9.32
C PRO A 108 40.80 14.98 9.87
N ALA A 109 40.24 16.12 9.47
CA ALA A 109 40.68 17.45 9.93
C ALA A 109 40.02 17.87 11.25
N THR A 110 38.76 17.50 11.46
CA THR A 110 37.95 17.97 12.59
C THR A 110 37.58 16.86 13.59
N GLY A 111 37.78 15.59 13.23
CA GLY A 111 37.32 14.43 14.01
C GLY A 111 35.80 14.26 14.01
N ALA A 112 35.05 15.09 13.29
CA ALA A 112 33.60 15.04 13.27
C ALA A 112 33.10 13.77 12.56
N ARG A 113 32.13 13.08 13.17
CA ARG A 113 31.47 11.91 12.57
C ARG A 113 30.29 12.36 11.74
N THR A 114 30.26 11.97 10.48
CA THR A 114 29.15 12.21 9.57
C THR A 114 28.67 10.89 8.97
N VAL A 115 27.38 10.79 8.67
CA VAL A 115 26.84 9.61 7.97
C VAL A 115 26.73 9.94 6.48
N LYS A 116 27.36 9.14 5.63
CA LYS A 116 27.25 9.24 4.17
C LYS A 116 26.49 8.05 3.61
N ALA A 117 25.64 8.30 2.62
CA ALA A 117 24.99 7.23 1.88
C ALA A 117 26.01 6.53 0.96
N LYS A 118 26.16 5.22 1.12
CA LYS A 118 26.92 4.36 0.19
C LYS A 118 26.19 4.22 -1.14
N SER A 119 24.86 4.11 -1.08
CA SER A 119 23.99 4.05 -2.25
C SER A 119 22.78 4.96 -2.05
N PRO A 120 22.81 6.20 -2.57
CA PRO A 120 21.71 7.15 -2.43
C PRO A 120 20.39 6.63 -3.02
N VAL A 121 20.46 5.84 -4.10
CA VAL A 121 19.28 5.28 -4.76
C VAL A 121 18.57 4.25 -3.87
N VAL A 122 19.33 3.29 -3.31
CA VAL A 122 18.75 2.25 -2.45
C VAL A 122 18.27 2.85 -1.13
N LEU A 123 19.02 3.82 -0.57
CA LEU A 123 18.57 4.55 0.61
C LEU A 123 17.25 5.29 0.35
N GLY A 124 17.12 5.96 -0.79
CA GLY A 124 15.88 6.63 -1.18
C GLY A 124 14.70 5.66 -1.34
N GLN A 125 14.94 4.45 -1.87
CA GLN A 125 13.92 3.40 -1.95
C GLN A 125 13.51 2.89 -0.55
N ALA A 126 14.48 2.67 0.34
CA ALA A 126 14.22 2.23 1.71
C ALA A 126 13.35 3.23 2.48
N VAL A 127 13.67 4.53 2.37
CA VAL A 127 12.88 5.61 2.98
C VAL A 127 11.46 5.64 2.41
N ARG A 128 11.28 5.47 1.10
CA ARG A 128 9.93 5.41 0.49
C ARG A 128 9.11 4.23 1.01
N LEU A 129 9.72 3.05 1.12
CA LEU A 129 9.05 1.87 1.67
C LEU A 129 8.64 2.10 3.13
N GLN A 130 9.48 2.77 3.91
CA GLN A 130 9.15 3.15 5.29
C GLN A 130 7.93 4.08 5.36
N VAL A 131 7.89 5.10 4.50
CA VAL A 131 6.74 6.02 4.42
C VAL A 131 5.48 5.25 4.05
N GLN A 132 5.54 4.35 3.07
CA GLN A 132 4.40 3.52 2.68
C GLN A 132 3.92 2.61 3.82
N ALA A 133 4.84 2.03 4.59
CA ALA A 133 4.50 1.23 5.77
C ALA A 133 3.79 2.07 6.84
N ALA A 134 4.30 3.27 7.12
CA ALA A 134 3.68 4.21 8.06
C ALA A 134 2.28 4.67 7.60
N GLU A 135 2.10 4.96 6.31
CA GLU A 135 0.78 5.30 5.76
C GLU A 135 -0.23 4.15 5.91
N LEU A 136 0.22 2.92 5.66
CA LEU A 136 -0.63 1.74 5.81
C LEU A 136 -1.04 1.54 7.28
N LEU A 137 -0.13 1.79 8.22
CA LEU A 137 -0.38 1.75 9.66
C LEU A 137 -1.45 2.76 10.07
N VAL A 138 -1.34 4.02 9.63
CA VAL A 138 -2.33 5.06 9.95
C VAL A 138 -3.71 4.69 9.40
N LYS A 139 -3.77 4.19 8.15
CA LYS A 139 -5.03 3.73 7.54
C LYS A 139 -5.65 2.56 8.31
N TYR A 140 -4.82 1.62 8.75
CA TYR A 140 -5.26 0.50 9.56
C TYR A 140 -5.85 0.98 10.89
N HIS A 141 -5.15 1.84 11.64
CA HIS A 141 -5.67 2.38 12.90
C HIS A 141 -6.96 3.18 12.72
N ALA A 142 -7.07 3.99 11.67
CA ALA A 142 -8.32 4.69 11.36
C ALA A 142 -9.47 3.70 11.12
N THR A 143 -9.20 2.61 10.40
CA THR A 143 -10.20 1.56 10.15
C THR A 143 -10.62 0.84 11.43
N VAL A 144 -9.66 0.47 12.28
CA VAL A 144 -9.93 -0.15 13.58
C VAL A 144 -10.75 0.79 14.47
N TRP A 145 -10.37 2.06 14.54
CA TRP A 145 -11.09 3.07 15.30
C TRP A 145 -12.54 3.27 14.82
N ASP A 146 -12.74 3.37 13.51
CA ASP A 146 -14.08 3.49 12.92
C ASP A 146 -14.95 2.26 13.21
N GLN A 147 -14.34 1.08 13.23
CA GLN A 147 -15.01 -0.17 13.58
C GLN A 147 -15.39 -0.22 15.06
N GLU A 148 -14.46 0.07 15.97
CA GLU A 148 -14.73 0.14 17.42
C GLU A 148 -15.85 1.14 17.72
N ARG A 149 -15.86 2.28 17.02
CA ARG A 149 -16.92 3.28 17.14
C ARG A 149 -18.26 2.77 16.64
N MET A 150 -18.29 2.06 15.52
CA MET A 150 -19.50 1.45 14.98
C MET A 150 -20.05 0.37 15.91
N GLU A 151 -19.19 -0.48 16.47
CA GLU A 151 -19.57 -1.48 17.46
C GLU A 151 -20.10 -0.84 18.75
N GLY A 152 -19.46 0.23 19.23
CA GLY A 152 -19.94 1.01 20.35
C GLY A 152 -21.32 1.62 20.09
N PHE A 153 -21.53 2.19 18.90
CA PHE A 153 -22.83 2.72 18.49
C PHE A 153 -23.92 1.64 18.46
N GLN A 154 -23.64 0.49 17.83
CA GLN A 154 -24.58 -0.64 17.77
C GLN A 154 -24.96 -1.12 19.16
N ARG A 155 -23.98 -1.24 20.06
CA ARG A 155 -24.19 -1.64 21.45
C ARG A 155 -25.13 -0.69 22.18
N VAL A 156 -24.85 0.61 22.13
CA VAL A 156 -25.72 1.63 22.76
C VAL A 156 -27.15 1.53 22.22
N VAL A 157 -27.34 1.39 20.91
CA VAL A 157 -28.67 1.25 20.31
C VAL A 157 -29.38 -0.01 20.81
N ILE A 158 -28.70 -1.16 20.84
CA ILE A 158 -29.27 -2.43 21.31
C ILE A 158 -29.67 -2.33 22.78
N GLU A 159 -28.81 -1.75 23.63
CA GLU A 159 -29.06 -1.56 25.05
C GLU A 159 -30.25 -0.62 25.30
N GLU A 160 -30.32 0.53 24.63
CA GLU A 160 -31.43 1.48 24.79
C GLU A 160 -32.76 0.90 24.31
N VAL A 161 -32.76 0.15 23.20
CA VAL A 161 -33.96 -0.57 22.74
C VAL A 161 -34.36 -1.64 23.75
N GLY A 162 -33.40 -2.37 24.32
CA GLY A 162 -33.65 -3.38 25.34
C GLY A 162 -34.35 -2.85 26.59
N LYS A 163 -34.07 -1.61 26.99
CA LYS A 163 -34.76 -0.95 28.11
C LYS A 163 -36.25 -0.72 27.86
N ILE A 164 -36.65 -0.56 26.60
CA ILE A 164 -38.04 -0.25 26.20
C ILE A 164 -38.79 -1.53 25.79
N ASP A 165 -38.14 -2.37 24.98
CA ASP A 165 -38.71 -3.60 24.43
C ASP A 165 -37.66 -4.72 24.29
N PRO A 166 -37.54 -5.60 25.30
CA PRO A 166 -36.64 -6.74 25.28
C PRO A 166 -36.94 -7.77 24.16
N ALA A 167 -38.17 -7.80 23.62
CA ALA A 167 -38.49 -8.69 22.50
C ALA A 167 -37.86 -8.17 21.20
N THR A 168 -37.94 -6.87 20.95
CA THR A 168 -37.30 -6.22 19.80
C THR A 168 -35.78 -6.30 19.89
N GLN A 169 -35.17 -6.11 21.06
CA GLN A 169 -33.73 -6.30 21.25
C GLN A 169 -33.27 -7.71 20.81
N ARG A 170 -33.96 -8.76 21.26
CA ARG A 170 -33.65 -10.14 20.89
C ARG A 170 -33.80 -10.39 19.39
N ALA A 171 -34.82 -9.82 18.76
CA ALA A 171 -35.02 -9.91 17.31
C ALA A 171 -33.91 -9.21 16.52
N ILE A 172 -33.44 -8.05 16.98
CA ILE A 172 -32.30 -7.33 16.39
C ILE A 172 -31.02 -8.16 16.48
N VAL A 173 -30.69 -8.69 17.66
CA VAL A 173 -29.50 -9.53 17.87
C VAL A 173 -29.56 -10.79 17.00
N ALA A 174 -30.72 -11.44 16.89
CA ALA A 174 -30.91 -12.61 16.05
C ALA A 174 -30.66 -12.29 14.56
N ARG A 175 -31.20 -11.18 14.04
CA ARG A 175 -30.96 -10.75 12.66
C ARG A 175 -29.50 -10.37 12.39
N LEU A 176 -28.85 -9.69 13.33
CA LEU A 176 -27.42 -9.38 13.24
C LEU A 176 -26.56 -10.65 13.18
N ARG A 177 -26.91 -11.70 13.93
CA ARG A 177 -26.27 -13.03 13.84
C ARG A 177 -26.46 -13.68 12.47
N GLU A 178 -27.66 -13.60 11.90
CA GLU A 178 -27.93 -14.14 10.57
C GLU A 178 -27.16 -13.41 9.47
N MET A 179 -27.11 -12.07 9.53
CA MET A 179 -26.31 -11.26 8.61
C MET A 179 -24.82 -11.62 8.71
N GLY A 180 -24.29 -11.78 9.92
CA GLY A 180 -22.89 -12.17 10.14
C GLY A 180 -22.53 -13.57 9.61
N LYS A 181 -23.51 -14.46 9.37
CA LYS A 181 -23.30 -15.77 8.74
C LYS A 181 -23.34 -15.72 7.21
N HIS A 182 -24.09 -14.77 6.65
CA HIS A 182 -24.26 -14.61 5.20
C HIS A 182 -23.11 -13.87 4.55
N ASP A 183 -22.60 -12.85 5.22
CA ASP A 183 -21.40 -12.18 4.78
C ASP A 183 -20.22 -13.09 5.12
N ASN A 184 -19.55 -13.59 4.09
CA ASN A 184 -18.27 -14.29 4.19
C ASN A 184 -17.21 -13.28 4.68
N ASN A 185 -17.37 -12.81 5.92
CA ASN A 185 -16.80 -11.57 6.42
C ASN A 185 -15.27 -11.71 6.37
N PRO A 186 -14.59 -10.99 5.46
CA PRO A 186 -13.15 -11.10 5.33
C PRO A 186 -12.41 -10.55 6.56
N GLY A 187 -13.12 -9.89 7.48
CA GLY A 187 -12.67 -9.45 8.81
C GLY A 187 -12.78 -10.52 9.91
N ALA A 188 -13.61 -11.55 9.74
CA ALA A 188 -13.81 -12.59 10.76
C ALA A 188 -12.53 -13.39 11.02
N ARG A 189 -11.71 -13.62 9.99
CA ARG A 189 -10.36 -14.23 10.12
C ARG A 189 -9.36 -13.39 10.93
N PHE A 190 -9.67 -12.13 11.18
CA PHE A 190 -8.86 -11.21 12.00
C PHE A 190 -9.50 -10.95 13.36
N GLY A 191 -10.58 -11.66 13.73
CA GLY A 191 -11.29 -11.45 14.99
C GLY A 191 -12.17 -10.19 15.02
N ILE A 192 -12.46 -9.60 13.87
CA ILE A 192 -13.12 -8.30 13.72
C ILE A 192 -14.54 -8.49 13.14
N GLY A 193 -15.57 -7.97 13.81
CA GLY A 193 -16.95 -7.95 13.32
C GLY A 193 -18.04 -8.07 14.38
N ILE A 194 -19.29 -8.17 13.90
CA ILE A 194 -20.56 -8.17 14.65
C ILE A 194 -20.56 -9.13 15.87
N SER A 195 -19.73 -10.16 15.86
CA SER A 195 -19.56 -11.14 16.92
C SER A 195 -19.28 -10.55 18.31
N GLN A 196 -18.51 -9.45 18.42
CA GLN A 196 -18.22 -8.84 19.73
C GLN A 196 -19.42 -8.07 20.31
N ALA A 197 -20.14 -7.32 19.47
CA ALA A 197 -21.34 -6.60 19.88
C ALA A 197 -22.46 -7.56 20.35
N ILE A 198 -22.55 -8.74 19.73
CA ILE A 198 -23.48 -9.79 20.10
C ILE A 198 -23.14 -10.41 21.46
N ALA A 199 -21.85 -10.62 21.76
CA ALA A 199 -21.40 -11.24 23.01
C ALA A 199 -21.61 -10.33 24.24
N ALA A 200 -21.61 -9.01 24.05
CA ALA A 200 -21.86 -8.04 25.12
C ALA A 200 -23.36 -7.83 25.45
N ALA A 201 -24.26 -8.33 24.60
CA ALA A 201 -25.71 -8.19 24.76
C ALA A 201 -26.37 -9.41 25.43
N GLU A 202 -25.58 -10.44 25.79
CA GLU A 202 -25.97 -11.59 26.62
C GLU A 202 -25.68 -11.33 28.10
#